data_AF-A0A2T2S900-F1
#
_entry.id   AF-A0A2T2S900-F1
#
_cell.length_a   1.000
_cell.length_b   1.000
_cell.length_c   1.000
_cell.angle_alpha   90.00
_cell.angle_beta   90.00
_cell.angle_gamma   90.00
#
_symmetry.space_group_name_H-M   'P 1'
#
loop_
_entity.id
_entity.type
_entity.pdbx_description
1 polymer ?
#
loop_
_entity_poly.entity_id
_entity_poly.type
_entity_poly.pdbx_seq_one_letter_code
_entity_poly.pdbx_strand_id
1 'polypeptide(L)'
;MPDTVRRARRVRLLGALSRRTSHDCFVPLTTDTPMAATRWISTTLAGLLLVLAGCGGLGEDFALSAGGVDQAQFEKAIKQSLENLYRTNPAIVDSLFEEHAASQLEDADLSGAVVKDGQIKPKLLNEYKNKAFKTIKDHYRQPQLQEGVSGITYPDSLRTQENSGRVELQMHVDSTGTVNAVEVIEGTHPTLNAIAMKAATGTTWEPGYVRQGAGEEWQPRPGWGRSPINFPAPR
;
A
#
# COMPACT_ATOMS: atom_id res chain seq x y z
N MET A 1 -17.06 60.64 -5.90
CA MET A 1 -18.24 60.71 -6.79
C MET A 1 -17.74 60.73 -8.23
N PRO A 2 -18.41 60.10 -9.23
CA PRO A 2 -19.68 59.34 -9.25
C PRO A 2 -19.47 57.79 -9.42
N ASP A 3 -20.33 56.88 -8.93
CA ASP A 3 -21.60 56.34 -9.50
C ASP A 3 -21.39 55.52 -10.81
N THR A 4 -21.93 54.31 -11.07
CA THR A 4 -23.24 53.71 -10.73
C THR A 4 -23.37 52.22 -11.17
N VAL A 5 -24.32 51.47 -10.54
CA VAL A 5 -25.18 50.34 -11.07
C VAL A 5 -24.54 48.96 -11.29
N ARG A 6 -24.76 47.92 -10.44
CA ARG A 6 -25.99 47.14 -10.07
C ARG A 6 -26.38 46.06 -11.10
N ARG A 7 -26.23 44.76 -10.74
CA ARG A 7 -27.27 43.70 -10.91
C ARG A 7 -26.88 42.37 -10.25
N ALA A 8 -27.60 42.05 -9.18
CA ALA A 8 -27.75 40.71 -8.63
C ALA A 8 -28.70 39.87 -9.50
N ARG A 9 -28.46 38.55 -9.58
CA ARG A 9 -29.51 37.58 -9.94
C ARG A 9 -29.63 36.52 -8.86
N ARG A 10 -30.77 36.59 -8.17
CA ARG A 10 -31.40 35.48 -7.44
C ARG A 10 -31.83 34.41 -8.45
N VAL A 11 -31.62 33.14 -8.13
CA VAL A 11 -32.41 32.04 -8.70
C VAL A 11 -33.18 31.38 -7.56
N ARG A 12 -34.49 31.27 -7.77
CA ARG A 12 -35.53 30.83 -6.84
C ARG A 12 -35.62 29.30 -6.81
N LEU A 13 -35.98 28.80 -5.64
CA LEU A 13 -36.57 27.47 -5.41
C LEU A 13 -37.91 27.28 -6.14
N LEU A 14 -38.11 26.05 -6.62
CA LEU A 14 -39.34 25.25 -6.75
C LEU A 14 -38.83 23.80 -6.84
N GLY A 15 -39.22 22.80 -6.06
CA GLY A 15 -40.50 22.52 -5.41
C GLY A 15 -41.11 21.29 -6.09
N ALA A 16 -40.93 20.09 -5.55
CA ALA A 16 -41.77 18.93 -5.84
C ALA A 16 -41.62 17.85 -4.75
N LEU A 17 -42.67 17.73 -3.92
CA LEU A 17 -42.98 16.54 -3.13
C LEU A 17 -43.25 15.36 -4.08
N SER A 18 -42.78 14.16 -3.73
CA SER A 18 -43.53 12.94 -4.06
C SER A 18 -43.45 11.95 -2.91
N ARG A 19 -44.64 11.53 -2.48
CA ARG A 19 -44.90 10.59 -1.39
C ARG A 19 -44.98 9.17 -1.98
N ARG A 20 -44.37 8.24 -1.25
CA ARG A 20 -44.99 6.99 -0.75
C ARG A 20 -45.56 6.01 -1.79
N THR A 21 -44.90 4.88 -1.95
CA THR A 21 -45.55 3.55 -1.92
C THR A 21 -44.56 2.54 -1.36
N SER A 22 -44.71 2.26 -0.06
CA SER A 22 -44.15 1.08 0.60
C SER A 22 -44.99 -0.11 0.16
N HIS A 23 -44.37 -1.13 -0.42
CA HIS A 23 -45.02 -2.41 -0.59
C HIS A 23 -44.65 -3.28 0.61
N ASP A 24 -45.65 -3.45 1.47
CA ASP A 24 -45.73 -4.47 2.49
C ASP A 24 -45.72 -5.86 1.83
N CYS A 25 -44.68 -6.65 2.08
CA CYS A 25 -44.74 -8.10 1.95
C CYS A 25 -44.80 -8.70 3.36
N PHE A 26 -46.01 -8.65 3.92
CA PHE A 26 -46.41 -9.37 5.12
C PHE A 26 -46.59 -10.85 4.75
N VAL A 27 -45.73 -11.73 5.27
CA VAL A 27 -45.89 -13.18 5.19
C VAL A 27 -46.35 -13.66 6.57
N PRO A 28 -47.52 -14.32 6.70
CA PRO A 28 -48.01 -14.79 7.99
C PRO A 28 -47.28 -16.06 8.42
N LEU A 29 -46.86 -16.08 9.69
CA LEU A 29 -46.57 -17.28 10.46
C LEU A 29 -47.88 -18.02 10.72
N THR A 30 -48.01 -19.24 10.20
CA THR A 30 -48.96 -20.22 10.72
C THR A 30 -48.20 -21.47 11.14
N THR A 31 -48.29 -21.70 12.45
CA THR A 31 -48.13 -22.97 13.14
C THR A 31 -48.86 -24.10 12.41
N ASP A 32 -48.22 -25.26 12.24
CA ASP A 32 -48.61 -26.41 13.04
C ASP A 32 -47.66 -27.59 12.87
N THR A 33 -47.39 -28.23 14.00
CA THR A 33 -46.64 -29.48 14.10
C THR A 33 -47.68 -30.60 14.14
N PRO A 34 -47.41 -31.79 13.59
CA PRO A 34 -47.48 -32.93 14.49
C PRO A 34 -46.29 -33.88 14.39
N MET A 35 -45.85 -34.28 15.58
CA MET A 35 -44.98 -35.41 15.86
C MET A 35 -45.62 -36.73 15.41
N ALA A 36 -44.81 -37.67 14.90
CA ALA A 36 -44.53 -38.97 15.53
C ALA A 36 -44.12 -40.05 14.50
N ALA A 37 -43.42 -41.07 15.03
CA ALA A 37 -42.99 -42.34 14.42
C ALA A 37 -41.64 -42.29 13.69
N THR A 38 -40.51 -42.44 14.40
CA THR A 38 -39.94 -43.71 14.89
C THR A 38 -39.65 -44.72 13.76
N ARG A 39 -38.39 -44.83 13.33
CA ARG A 39 -37.62 -46.09 13.39
C ARG A 39 -36.17 -45.93 12.95
N TRP A 40 -35.36 -46.79 13.56
CA TRP A 40 -33.91 -46.88 13.57
C TRP A 40 -33.33 -47.50 12.28
N ILE A 41 -32.01 -47.37 12.11
CA ILE A 41 -31.00 -48.30 11.54
C ILE A 41 -29.98 -47.46 10.75
N SER A 42 -28.82 -47.12 11.33
CA SER A 42 -27.59 -47.91 11.44
C SER A 42 -26.65 -47.75 10.24
N THR A 43 -25.45 -47.22 10.54
CA THR A 43 -24.14 -47.59 9.96
C THR A 43 -23.89 -47.30 8.49
N THR A 44 -23.02 -46.32 8.21
CA THR A 44 -21.67 -46.63 7.70
C THR A 44 -20.74 -45.42 7.79
N LEU A 45 -19.67 -45.61 8.55
CA LEU A 45 -18.42 -44.86 8.47
C LEU A 45 -17.82 -45.01 7.07
N ALA A 46 -17.49 -43.89 6.44
CA ALA A 46 -16.29 -43.70 5.64
C ALA A 46 -15.99 -42.19 5.73
N GLY A 47 -15.00 -41.73 6.48
CA GLY A 47 -13.61 -42.12 6.29
C GLY A 47 -13.01 -41.25 5.18
N LEU A 48 -12.86 -39.95 5.44
CA LEU A 48 -11.91 -39.11 4.70
C LEU A 48 -11.21 -38.16 5.67
N LEU A 49 -10.27 -38.75 6.41
CA LEU A 49 -9.25 -38.03 7.15
C LEU A 49 -8.21 -37.55 6.13
N LEU A 50 -8.40 -36.34 5.58
CA LEU A 50 -7.35 -35.66 4.83
C LEU A 50 -6.46 -34.90 5.83
N VAL A 51 -5.40 -35.56 6.31
CA VAL A 51 -4.27 -34.87 6.92
C VAL A 51 -3.36 -34.38 5.79
N LEU A 52 -3.36 -33.07 5.55
CA LEU A 52 -2.24 -32.35 4.97
C LEU A 52 -1.98 -31.17 5.91
N ALA A 53 -0.97 -31.32 6.78
CA ALA A 53 0.39 -30.84 6.53
C ALA A 53 0.44 -29.30 6.57
N GLY A 54 1.21 -28.80 7.54
CA GLY A 54 1.18 -27.43 8.01
C GLY A 54 1.39 -26.38 6.93
N CYS A 55 0.52 -25.37 6.97
CA CYS A 55 0.78 -24.08 6.35
C CYS A 55 1.76 -23.32 7.25
N GLY A 56 3.02 -23.76 7.26
CA GLY A 56 4.15 -22.96 7.72
C GLY A 56 4.52 -22.02 6.56
N GLY A 57 4.36 -20.72 6.77
CA GLY A 57 4.85 -19.73 5.82
C GLY A 57 6.37 -19.82 5.70
N LEU A 58 6.87 -19.49 4.50
CA LEU A 58 8.13 -18.81 4.19
C LEU A 58 8.39 -18.99 2.68
N GLY A 59 8.45 -17.87 1.95
CA GLY A 59 9.02 -17.78 0.60
C GLY A 59 8.37 -18.65 -0.48
N GLU A 60 7.58 -18.04 -1.37
CA GLU A 60 7.43 -18.61 -2.71
C GLU A 60 8.80 -18.52 -3.40
N ASP A 61 9.64 -19.54 -3.21
CA ASP A 61 10.82 -19.75 -4.03
C ASP A 61 10.33 -20.03 -5.45
N PHE A 62 10.48 -19.04 -6.34
CA PHE A 62 10.19 -19.19 -7.76
C PHE A 62 11.11 -20.24 -8.34
N ALA A 63 10.65 -21.49 -8.38
CA ALA A 63 11.28 -22.54 -9.14
C ALA A 63 11.17 -22.17 -10.62
N LEU A 64 12.19 -21.48 -11.14
CA LEU A 64 12.34 -21.21 -12.56
C LEU A 64 12.40 -22.58 -13.27
N SER A 65 11.29 -22.95 -13.91
CA SER A 65 11.21 -24.22 -14.63
C SER A 65 12.29 -24.29 -15.71
N ALA A 66 12.70 -25.50 -16.08
CA ALA A 66 13.77 -25.78 -17.04
C ALA A 66 13.56 -25.18 -18.46
N GLY A 67 12.48 -24.43 -18.70
CA GLY A 67 12.10 -23.81 -19.97
C GLY A 67 12.48 -22.33 -20.16
N GLY A 68 13.16 -21.70 -19.19
CA GLY A 68 13.51 -20.26 -19.25
C GLY A 68 12.62 -19.39 -18.37
N VAL A 69 12.81 -18.06 -18.46
CA VAL A 69 12.04 -17.07 -17.71
C VAL A 69 10.92 -16.57 -18.61
N ASP A 70 9.67 -16.73 -18.19
CA ASP A 70 8.54 -16.16 -18.92
C ASP A 70 8.39 -14.65 -18.66
N GLN A 71 7.63 -13.95 -19.51
CA GLN A 71 7.45 -12.50 -19.43
C GLN A 71 6.86 -12.07 -18.08
N ALA A 72 5.92 -12.83 -17.53
CA ALA A 72 5.25 -12.51 -16.28
C ALA A 72 6.19 -12.65 -15.06
N GLN A 73 7.06 -13.66 -15.07
CA GLN A 73 8.12 -13.85 -14.09
C GLN A 73 9.14 -12.72 -14.16
N PHE A 74 9.52 -12.30 -15.36
CA PHE A 74 10.42 -11.17 -15.55
C PHE A 74 9.80 -9.87 -15.03
N GLU A 75 8.56 -9.59 -15.39
CA GLU A 75 7.82 -8.43 -14.91
C GLU A 75 7.71 -8.42 -13.38
N LYS A 76 7.33 -9.55 -12.79
CA LYS A 76 7.27 -9.72 -11.33
C LYS A 76 8.62 -9.44 -10.67
N ALA A 77 9.72 -9.92 -11.25
CA ALA A 77 11.07 -9.64 -10.75
C ALA A 77 11.42 -8.15 -10.84
N ILE A 78 11.00 -7.46 -11.90
CA ILE A 78 11.16 -6.00 -12.02
C ILE A 78 10.34 -5.28 -10.95
N LYS A 79 9.06 -5.61 -10.77
CA LYS A 79 8.20 -5.02 -9.72
C LYS A 79 8.81 -5.21 -8.33
N GLN A 80 9.28 -6.41 -8.02
CA GLN A 80 9.99 -6.72 -6.77
C GLN A 80 11.28 -5.89 -6.61
N SER A 81 12.05 -5.69 -7.69
CA SER A 81 13.26 -4.86 -7.64
C SER A 81 13.00 -3.36 -7.45
N LEU A 82 11.76 -2.90 -7.68
CA LEU A 82 11.28 -1.53 -7.47
C LEU A 82 10.65 -1.33 -6.08
N GLU A 83 10.98 -2.20 -5.13
CA GLU A 83 10.40 -2.23 -3.78
C GLU A 83 10.27 -0.85 -3.12
N ASN A 84 11.29 0.00 -3.22
CA ASN A 84 11.26 1.34 -2.61
C ASN A 84 10.12 2.22 -3.14
N LEU A 85 9.73 2.10 -4.41
CA LEU A 85 8.57 2.82 -4.96
C LEU A 85 7.28 2.18 -4.44
N TYR A 86 7.15 0.86 -4.55
CA TYR A 86 5.95 0.11 -4.15
C TYR A 86 5.62 0.22 -2.66
N ARG A 87 6.64 0.38 -1.80
CA ARG A 87 6.45 0.64 -0.36
C ARG A 87 5.72 1.94 -0.05
N THR A 88 5.70 2.90 -0.98
CA THR A 88 5.05 4.21 -0.75
C THR A 88 3.59 4.23 -1.16
N ASN A 89 3.27 3.71 -2.34
CA ASN A 89 1.88 3.55 -2.78
C ASN A 89 1.78 2.43 -3.83
N PRO A 90 1.50 1.18 -3.42
CA PRO A 90 1.56 0.04 -4.33
C PRO A 90 0.51 0.15 -5.44
N ALA A 91 -0.71 0.60 -5.14
CA ALA A 91 -1.78 0.70 -6.13
C ALA A 91 -1.48 1.74 -7.23
N ILE A 92 -0.97 2.91 -6.85
CA ILE A 92 -0.60 3.95 -7.82
C ILE A 92 0.60 3.50 -8.65
N VAL A 93 1.62 2.95 -8.00
CA VAL A 93 2.84 2.52 -8.70
C VAL A 93 2.56 1.35 -9.64
N ASP A 94 1.72 0.40 -9.24
CA ASP A 94 1.29 -0.72 -10.10
C ASP A 94 0.55 -0.21 -11.32
N SER A 95 -0.44 0.67 -11.14
CA SER A 95 -1.17 1.29 -12.27
C SER A 95 -0.24 2.02 -13.24
N LEU A 96 0.69 2.83 -12.74
CA LEU A 96 1.64 3.57 -13.59
C LEU A 96 2.66 2.65 -14.26
N PHE A 97 3.01 1.55 -13.61
CA PHE A 97 3.87 0.53 -14.17
C PHE A 97 3.18 -0.12 -15.37
N GLU A 98 1.93 -0.57 -15.22
CA GLU A 98 1.16 -1.17 -16.31
C GLU A 98 0.97 -0.20 -17.47
N GLU A 99 0.65 1.06 -17.17
CA GLU A 99 0.35 2.07 -18.19
C GLU A 99 1.58 2.49 -19.01
N HIS A 100 2.74 2.65 -18.36
CA HIS A 100 3.88 3.29 -18.99
C HIS A 100 5.14 2.40 -19.09
N ALA A 101 5.32 1.46 -18.16
CA ALA A 101 6.55 0.67 -18.05
C ALA A 101 6.42 -0.75 -18.61
N ALA A 102 5.24 -1.38 -18.58
CA ALA A 102 5.05 -2.76 -19.01
C ALA A 102 5.43 -2.99 -20.48
N SER A 103 5.00 -2.10 -21.39
CA SER A 103 5.34 -2.17 -22.83
C SER A 103 6.85 -2.13 -23.08
N GLN A 104 7.60 -1.44 -22.22
CA GLN A 104 9.05 -1.34 -22.34
C GLN A 104 9.79 -2.63 -21.97
N LEU A 105 9.10 -3.59 -21.33
CA LEU A 105 9.64 -4.89 -20.98
C LEU A 105 9.40 -5.94 -22.08
N GLU A 106 8.50 -5.68 -23.04
CA GLU A 106 8.22 -6.61 -24.14
C GLU A 106 9.41 -6.74 -25.10
N ASP A 107 10.24 -5.69 -25.20
CA ASP A 107 11.48 -5.69 -25.98
C ASP A 107 12.60 -6.56 -25.37
N ALA A 108 12.38 -7.10 -24.16
CA ALA A 108 13.40 -7.89 -23.47
C ALA A 108 13.64 -9.21 -24.19
N ASP A 109 14.88 -9.42 -24.62
CA ASP A 109 15.31 -10.72 -25.08
C ASP A 109 15.42 -11.68 -23.89
N LEU A 110 14.32 -12.38 -23.63
CA LEU A 110 14.22 -13.44 -22.64
C LEU A 110 14.66 -14.80 -23.21
N SER A 111 15.09 -14.85 -24.47
CA SER A 111 15.53 -16.08 -25.12
C SER A 111 16.95 -16.47 -24.68
N GLY A 112 17.18 -17.77 -24.47
CA GLY A 112 18.48 -18.32 -24.08
C GLY A 112 18.76 -18.34 -22.58
N ALA A 113 20.05 -18.40 -22.20
CA ALA A 113 20.49 -18.50 -20.80
C ALA A 113 20.37 -17.13 -20.09
N VAL A 114 19.15 -16.66 -19.87
CA VAL A 114 18.86 -15.45 -19.07
C VAL A 114 18.91 -15.70 -17.57
N VAL A 115 18.97 -16.98 -17.19
CA VAL A 115 19.14 -17.44 -15.81
C VAL A 115 20.60 -17.81 -15.57
N LYS A 116 21.18 -17.27 -14.50
CA LYS A 116 22.45 -17.70 -13.93
C LYS A 116 22.21 -18.06 -12.46
N ASP A 117 22.61 -19.26 -12.05
CA ASP A 117 22.46 -19.72 -10.66
C ASP A 117 21.00 -19.68 -10.13
N GLY A 118 20.03 -19.95 -11.01
CA GLY A 118 18.61 -19.90 -10.66
C GLY A 118 18.02 -18.49 -10.53
N GLN A 119 18.76 -17.46 -10.94
CA GLN A 119 18.30 -16.06 -10.91
C GLN A 119 18.44 -15.40 -12.28
N ILE A 120 17.56 -14.45 -12.60
CA ILE A 120 17.70 -13.60 -13.78
C ILE A 120 19.06 -12.89 -13.73
N LYS A 121 19.79 -12.85 -14.85
CA LYS A 121 21.07 -12.15 -14.97
C LYS A 121 20.98 -10.74 -14.36
N PRO A 122 21.81 -10.39 -13.36
CA PRO A 122 21.72 -9.10 -12.67
C PRO A 122 21.86 -7.89 -13.60
N LYS A 123 22.64 -8.02 -14.68
CA LYS A 123 22.80 -6.96 -15.68
C LYS A 123 21.48 -6.64 -16.38
N LEU A 124 20.78 -7.68 -16.85
CA LEU A 124 19.49 -7.54 -17.53
C LEU A 124 18.43 -6.97 -16.58
N LEU A 125 18.33 -7.54 -15.38
CA LEU A 125 17.40 -7.06 -14.37
C LEU A 125 17.63 -5.58 -14.03
N ASN A 126 18.88 -5.17 -13.81
CA ASN A 126 19.19 -3.77 -13.47
C ASN A 126 18.90 -2.80 -14.63
N GLU A 127 19.14 -3.21 -15.88
CA GLU A 127 18.84 -2.41 -17.06
C GLU A 127 17.35 -2.07 -17.14
N TYR A 128 16.50 -3.10 -17.11
CA TYR A 128 15.05 -2.93 -17.21
C TYR A 128 14.44 -2.32 -15.94
N LYS A 129 15.01 -2.61 -14.76
CA LYS A 129 14.66 -1.91 -13.52
C LYS A 129 14.87 -0.41 -13.65
N ASN A 130 16.02 0.02 -14.17
CA ASN A 130 16.32 1.44 -14.34
C ASN A 130 15.41 2.09 -15.39
N LYS A 131 15.09 1.38 -16.47
CA LYS A 131 14.13 1.81 -17.50
C LYS A 131 12.75 2.05 -16.88
N ALA A 132 12.19 1.04 -16.21
CA ALA A 132 10.91 1.12 -15.52
C ALA A 132 10.89 2.19 -14.42
N PHE A 133 11.95 2.25 -13.58
CA PHE A 133 12.08 3.25 -12.53
C PHE A 133 12.05 4.68 -13.08
N LYS A 134 12.79 4.95 -14.16
CA LYS A 134 12.81 6.27 -14.81
C LYS A 134 11.42 6.64 -15.31
N THR A 135 10.77 5.72 -16.01
CA THR A 135 9.41 5.92 -16.53
C THR A 135 8.41 6.21 -15.41
N ILE A 136 8.39 5.42 -14.34
CA ILE A 136 7.48 5.67 -13.22
C ILE A 136 7.79 7.02 -12.57
N LYS A 137 9.07 7.37 -12.39
CA LYS A 137 9.46 8.67 -11.81
C LYS A 137 9.05 9.87 -12.66
N ASP A 138 8.91 9.69 -13.97
CA ASP A 138 8.36 10.74 -14.82
C ASP A 138 6.89 10.98 -14.49
N HIS A 139 6.15 10.05 -13.88
CA HIS A 139 4.72 10.19 -13.57
C HIS A 139 4.39 10.21 -12.08
N TYR A 140 5.35 9.89 -11.22
CA TYR A 140 5.16 9.76 -9.78
C TYR A 140 6.29 10.42 -8.96
N ARG A 141 5.88 11.18 -7.94
CA ARG A 141 6.76 11.71 -6.89
C ARG A 141 6.32 11.14 -5.56
N GLN A 142 7.27 10.58 -4.81
CA GLN A 142 7.01 10.04 -3.48
C GLN A 142 6.87 11.18 -2.46
N PRO A 143 6.11 10.99 -1.37
CA PRO A 143 6.09 11.93 -0.26
C PRO A 143 7.52 12.23 0.23
N GLN A 144 7.85 13.50 0.44
CA GLN A 144 9.16 13.94 0.91
C GLN A 144 9.01 14.65 2.26
N LEU A 145 9.86 14.30 3.23
CA LEU A 145 9.90 15.00 4.49
C LEU A 145 10.54 16.39 4.27
N GLN A 146 9.84 17.47 4.61
CA GLN A 146 10.37 18.82 4.41
C GLN A 146 11.49 19.13 5.40
N GLU A 147 11.22 18.89 6.68
CA GLU A 147 12.16 19.08 7.77
C GLU A 147 12.27 17.80 8.61
N GLY A 148 13.49 17.44 9.00
CA GLY A 148 13.75 16.29 9.85
C GLY A 148 12.95 16.35 11.16
N VAL A 149 12.76 15.18 11.80
CA VAL A 149 12.06 15.12 13.08
C VAL A 149 12.86 15.87 14.15
N SER A 150 12.26 16.92 14.71
CA SER A 150 12.87 17.77 15.73
C SER A 150 12.12 17.69 17.07
N GLY A 151 12.67 18.29 18.13
CA GLY A 151 12.01 18.37 19.43
C GLY A 151 11.97 17.05 20.23
N ILE A 152 12.84 16.09 19.89
CA ILE A 152 12.89 14.79 20.56
C ILE A 152 13.59 14.93 21.91
N THR A 153 12.86 14.61 22.99
CA THR A 153 13.44 14.52 24.33
C THR A 153 13.96 13.10 24.56
N TYR A 154 15.27 12.92 24.70
CA TYR A 154 15.89 11.64 25.02
C TYR A 154 16.09 11.53 26.54
N PRO A 155 15.34 10.67 27.27
CA PRO A 155 15.46 10.52 28.71
C PRO A 155 16.85 10.00 29.11
N ASP A 156 17.47 10.60 30.13
CA ASP A 156 18.81 10.24 30.58
C ASP A 156 18.89 8.77 31.03
N SER A 157 17.84 8.24 31.66
CA SER A 157 17.75 6.82 32.07
C SER A 157 17.84 5.84 30.91
N LEU A 158 17.54 6.28 29.69
CA LEU A 158 17.59 5.47 28.48
C LEU A 158 18.83 5.77 27.64
N ARG A 159 19.70 6.72 28.03
CA ARG A 159 20.96 7.01 27.33
C ARG A 159 22.03 5.99 27.66
N THR A 160 21.83 4.76 27.19
CA THR A 160 22.75 3.64 27.36
C THR A 160 23.18 3.10 26.01
N GLN A 161 24.31 2.37 25.96
CA GLN A 161 24.80 1.74 24.73
C GLN A 161 23.74 0.79 24.12
N GLU A 162 23.00 0.07 24.96
CA GLU A 162 21.97 -0.91 24.56
C GLU A 162 20.73 -0.26 23.93
N ASN A 163 20.28 0.86 24.49
CA ASN A 163 19.06 1.55 24.01
C ASN A 163 19.33 2.49 22.83
N SER A 164 20.59 2.72 22.52
CA SER A 164 21.01 3.58 21.41
C SER A 164 20.85 2.89 20.07
N GLY A 165 20.57 3.66 19.03
CA GLY A 165 20.34 3.13 17.69
C GLY A 165 19.32 3.94 16.92
N ARG A 166 18.59 3.27 16.03
CA ARG A 166 17.67 3.89 15.08
C ARG A 166 16.26 3.36 15.31
N VAL A 167 15.29 4.26 15.36
CA VAL A 167 13.87 3.93 15.29
C VAL A 167 13.38 4.26 13.90
N GLU A 168 12.88 3.25 13.20
CA GLU A 168 12.33 3.35 11.85
C GLU A 168 10.83 3.59 11.93
N LEU A 169 10.39 4.73 11.40
CA LEU A 169 8.98 5.07 11.34
C LEU A 169 8.45 4.98 9.92
N GLN A 170 7.21 4.51 9.81
CA GLN A 170 6.37 4.64 8.64
C GLN A 170 5.23 5.60 8.94
N MET A 171 5.02 6.58 8.08
CA MET A 171 3.96 7.58 8.25
C MET A 171 3.08 7.60 7.02
N HIS A 172 1.77 7.65 7.22
CA HIS A 172 0.84 7.95 6.14
C HIS A 172 0.69 9.48 6.04
N VAL A 173 1.05 10.01 4.87
CA VAL A 173 0.97 11.42 4.52
C VAL A 173 -0.25 11.60 3.62
N ASP A 174 -1.15 12.50 3.99
CA ASP A 174 -2.32 12.82 3.17
C ASP A 174 -1.97 13.72 1.97
N SER A 175 -2.96 14.06 1.14
CA SER A 175 -2.76 14.93 -0.03
C SER A 175 -2.45 16.39 0.32
N THR A 176 -2.52 16.78 1.60
CA THR A 176 -2.15 18.12 2.09
C THR A 176 -0.72 18.17 2.63
N GLY A 177 -0.06 17.02 2.78
CA GLY A 177 1.26 16.92 3.40
C GLY A 177 1.23 16.73 4.92
N THR A 178 0.06 16.43 5.50
CA THR A 178 -0.12 16.20 6.93
C THR A 178 -0.02 14.71 7.24
N VAL A 179 0.62 14.37 8.36
CA VAL A 179 0.68 12.99 8.87
C VAL A 179 -0.61 12.67 9.63
N ASN A 180 -1.31 11.61 9.23
CA ASN A 180 -2.54 11.16 9.90
C ASN A 180 -2.43 9.76 10.53
N ALA A 181 -1.37 9.00 10.21
CA ALA A 181 -1.05 7.74 10.84
C ALA A 181 0.46 7.56 10.94
N VAL A 182 0.92 6.93 12.02
CA VAL A 182 2.34 6.64 12.28
C VAL A 182 2.46 5.23 12.85
N GLU A 183 3.43 4.48 12.36
CA GLU A 183 3.76 3.14 12.81
C GLU A 183 5.28 3.01 12.97
N VAL A 184 5.71 2.18 13.92
CA VAL A 184 7.11 1.81 14.12
C VAL A 184 7.37 0.51 13.40
N ILE A 185 8.29 0.53 12.42
CA ILE A 185 8.71 -0.68 11.69
C ILE A 185 9.80 -1.42 12.46
N GLU A 186 10.72 -0.66 13.05
CA GLU A 186 11.87 -1.18 13.77
C GLU A 186 12.24 -0.19 14.87
N GLY A 187 12.65 -0.68 16.04
CA GLY A 187 13.04 0.20 17.14
C GLY A 187 13.78 -0.53 18.24
N THR A 188 14.55 0.24 19.02
CA THR A 188 15.46 -0.30 20.04
C THR A 188 14.80 -0.47 21.40
N HIS A 189 13.85 0.40 21.76
CA HIS A 189 13.22 0.38 23.08
C HIS A 189 11.78 0.94 23.01
N PRO A 190 10.77 0.32 23.66
CA PRO A 190 9.36 0.74 23.57
C PRO A 190 9.13 2.23 23.91
N THR A 191 9.80 2.75 24.94
CA THR A 191 9.71 4.18 25.29
C THR A 191 10.29 5.10 24.22
N LEU A 192 11.41 4.72 23.60
CA LEU A 192 12.01 5.51 22.51
C LEU A 192 11.12 5.46 21.27
N ASN A 193 10.49 4.32 21.00
CA ASN A 193 9.51 4.16 19.94
C ASN A 193 8.31 5.11 20.15
N ALA A 194 7.76 5.19 21.36
CA ALA A 194 6.66 6.09 21.67
C ALA A 194 7.05 7.57 21.51
N ILE A 195 8.26 7.95 21.93
CA ILE A 195 8.80 9.30 21.76
C ILE A 195 8.96 9.63 20.26
N ALA A 196 9.53 8.69 19.50
CA ALA A 196 9.71 8.79 18.05
C ALA A 196 8.37 8.97 17.32
N MET A 197 7.38 8.12 17.62
CA MET A 197 6.04 8.22 17.06
C MET A 197 5.40 9.58 17.35
N LYS A 198 5.47 10.04 18.60
CA LYS A 198 4.92 11.34 19.01
C LYS A 198 5.57 12.47 18.22
N ALA A 199 6.89 12.47 18.08
CA ALA A 199 7.60 13.51 17.35
C ALA A 199 7.23 13.51 15.85
N ALA A 200 7.03 12.33 15.26
CA ALA A 200 6.64 12.22 13.85
C ALA A 200 5.24 12.79 13.54
N THR A 201 4.30 12.79 14.49
CA THR A 201 2.97 13.39 14.27
C THR A 201 3.00 14.89 14.00
N GLY A 202 4.06 15.60 14.42
CA GLY A 202 4.23 17.02 14.18
C GLY A 202 5.04 17.37 12.93
N THR A 203 5.42 16.37 12.11
CA THR A 203 6.23 16.60 10.92
C THR A 203 5.39 17.09 9.74
N THR A 204 6.01 17.91 8.88
CA THR A 204 5.39 18.39 7.65
C THR A 204 6.06 17.75 6.44
N TRP A 205 5.25 17.28 5.50
CA TRP A 205 5.71 16.58 4.31
C TRP A 205 5.24 17.30 3.05
N GLU A 206 5.99 17.15 1.97
CA GLU A 206 5.41 17.27 0.64
C GLU A 206 4.62 15.98 0.37
N PRO A 207 3.36 16.06 -0.09
CA PRO A 207 2.58 14.88 -0.42
C PRO A 207 3.19 14.16 -1.64
N GLY A 208 2.71 12.94 -1.90
CA GLY A 208 2.99 12.30 -3.17
C GLY A 208 2.32 13.07 -4.31
N TYR A 209 2.88 13.01 -5.51
CA TYR A 209 2.26 13.61 -6.69
C TYR A 209 2.21 12.62 -7.84
N VAL A 210 1.11 12.65 -8.60
CA VAL A 210 0.92 11.83 -9.81
C VAL A 210 0.49 12.73 -10.97
N ARG A 211 0.95 12.42 -12.18
CA ARG A 211 0.40 12.96 -13.43
C ARG A 211 0.13 11.80 -14.40
N GLN A 212 -0.92 11.88 -15.23
CA GLN A 212 -1.21 10.79 -16.18
C GLN A 212 -0.37 10.95 -17.45
N GLY A 213 -0.23 12.19 -17.93
CA GLY A 213 0.49 12.49 -19.17
C GLY A 213 1.66 13.45 -19.03
N ALA A 214 2.56 13.42 -20.01
CA ALA A 214 3.58 14.46 -20.16
C ALA A 214 2.90 15.81 -20.45
N GLY A 215 3.12 16.80 -19.57
CA GLY A 215 2.51 18.13 -19.67
C GLY A 215 1.19 18.29 -18.92
N GLU A 216 0.66 17.22 -18.31
CA GLU A 216 -0.46 17.31 -17.39
C GLU A 216 -0.05 17.84 -16.01
N GLU A 217 -1.03 18.36 -15.29
CA GLU A 217 -0.85 18.90 -13.94
C GLU A 217 -0.57 17.80 -12.92
N TRP A 218 0.33 18.10 -11.99
CA TRP A 218 0.63 17.22 -10.85
C TRP A 218 -0.51 17.25 -9.85
N GLN A 219 -1.15 16.10 -9.66
CA GLN A 219 -2.22 15.93 -8.70
C GLN A 219 -1.66 15.37 -7.38
N PRO A 220 -1.91 16.03 -6.24
CA PRO A 220 -1.46 15.51 -4.95
C PRO A 220 -2.19 14.22 -4.60
N ARG A 221 -1.46 13.25 -4.05
CA ARG A 221 -1.96 11.94 -3.66
C ARG A 221 -1.42 11.57 -2.29
N PRO A 222 -2.24 10.93 -1.44
CA PRO A 222 -1.74 10.37 -0.20
C PRO A 222 -0.73 9.25 -0.49
N GLY A 223 0.19 9.04 0.45
CA GLY A 223 1.20 8.00 0.33
C GLY A 223 1.95 7.76 1.63
N TRP A 224 2.69 6.67 1.67
CA TRP A 224 3.52 6.31 2.80
C TRP A 224 4.93 6.89 2.64
N GLY A 225 5.42 7.52 3.71
CA GLY A 225 6.80 7.95 3.87
C GLY A 225 7.50 7.15 4.96
N ARG A 226 8.83 7.07 4.91
CA ARG A 226 9.66 6.53 6.00
C ARG A 226 10.66 7.57 6.47
N SER A 227 10.87 7.65 7.78
CA SER A 227 11.82 8.57 8.38
C SER A 227 12.51 7.91 9.57
N PRO A 228 13.84 7.75 9.51
CA PRO A 228 14.60 7.23 10.64
C PRO A 228 14.84 8.31 11.69
N ILE A 229 14.73 7.92 12.96
CA ILE A 229 15.11 8.76 14.10
C ILE A 229 16.30 8.11 14.81
N ASN A 230 17.39 8.85 14.94
CA ASN A 230 18.61 8.37 15.57
C ASN A 230 18.66 8.78 17.05
N PHE A 231 18.88 7.79 17.92
CA PHE A 231 19.18 7.96 19.34
C PHE A 231 20.66 7.61 19.56
N PRO A 232 21.56 8.60 19.63
CA PRO A 232 22.99 8.35 19.67
C PRO A 232 23.44 7.73 21.00
N ALA A 233 24.50 6.93 20.94
CA ALA A 233 25.16 6.41 22.13
C ALA A 233 25.75 7.52 23.02
N PRO A 234 25.77 7.33 24.34
CA PRO A 234 26.54 8.20 25.22
C PRO A 234 28.01 8.20 24.78
N ARG A 235 28.64 9.38 24.79
CA ARG A 235 30.06 9.56 24.48
C ARG A 235 30.93 9.25 25.68
#